data_AF-A0A673I9Y8-F1
#
_entry.id   AF-A0A673I9Y8-F1
#
_cell.length_a   1.000
_cell.length_b   1.000
_cell.length_c   1.000
_cell.angle_alpha   90.00
_cell.angle_beta   90.00
_cell.angle_gamma   90.00
#
_symmetry.space_group_name_H-M   'P 1'
#
loop_
_entity.id
_entity.type
_entity.pdbx_description
1 polymer ?
#
loop_
_entity_poly.entity_id
_entity_poly.type
_entity_poly.pdbx_seq_one_letter_code
_entity_poly.pdbx_strand_id
1 'polypeptide(L)'
;MAKNTNIRISLPAVCFVWQIAMIILFGVFIRYDEESDTHWIEHRRKKNISTNLENDFYYRYPSFQDVHVMIFVGFGFLMTFLKRYSFGGVGFNFLIAAFGIQWALLMQGWFHHLDENDWKIKIGVENLINADFCVASCLIAYGACLGKVSPVQLMVLTLFGVTLFAVEEYIILELLHAKDAGGSMVIHTFGAYYGLTISWVLYRPLLSQSRHLQGSVYHSDVFAMIGTLFLWMYWPSFNSAIADHGDGQHRAVINTYLALASSVLTTFAISSISQNNGKLDMVHIQNATLAGGVAMGTASEFMITPYGSLIVGFCSGIVSTFGYLFLTPFMEKTLKIQDTCGIHNLHAMPGVIGGIVGAITAASASESVYGQEGLINTFDFKDAVANRTVNIQGGYQAAGLFVAIAFGLVGGALVGGILKLPIWGDPADANCFDDDVYWEVVVGLHEQTPLWMVEEDILKPTGFVYIIVSTAELTQEHKNMQICLITKEL
;
A
#
# COMPACT_ATOMS: atom_id res chain seq x y z
N MET A 1 -31.58 2.06 -9.12
CA MET A 1 -31.60 3.51 -9.43
C MET A 1 -30.28 3.79 -10.16
N ALA A 2 -30.31 4.40 -11.35
CA ALA A 2 -29.07 4.67 -12.08
C ALA A 2 -28.21 5.66 -11.30
N LYS A 3 -26.97 5.28 -10.92
CA LYS A 3 -26.00 6.21 -10.35
C LYS A 3 -25.35 7.00 -11.48
N ASN A 4 -25.14 8.29 -11.27
CA ASN A 4 -24.42 9.13 -12.23
C ASN A 4 -22.91 9.03 -11.95
N THR A 5 -22.18 8.31 -12.78
CA THR A 5 -20.72 8.14 -12.68
C THR A 5 -19.94 9.22 -13.44
N ASN A 6 -20.62 10.20 -14.03
CA ASN A 6 -19.95 11.29 -14.74
C ASN A 6 -19.22 12.21 -13.76
N ILE A 7 -17.90 12.06 -13.70
CA ILE A 7 -17.00 12.83 -12.85
C ILE A 7 -16.25 13.94 -13.60
N ARG A 8 -16.72 14.33 -14.81
CA ARG A 8 -16.08 15.35 -15.67
C ARG A 8 -15.84 16.69 -14.96
N ILE A 9 -16.69 17.03 -13.98
CA ILE A 9 -16.55 18.25 -13.19
C ILE A 9 -15.98 17.96 -11.80
N SER A 10 -16.50 16.94 -11.09
CA SER A 10 -16.15 16.70 -9.69
C SER A 10 -14.69 16.27 -9.51
N LEU A 11 -14.16 15.37 -10.36
CA LEU A 11 -12.77 14.93 -10.23
C LEU A 11 -11.78 16.07 -10.51
N PRO A 12 -11.86 16.80 -11.64
CA PRO A 12 -10.98 17.95 -11.85
C PRO A 12 -11.11 19.00 -10.76
N ALA A 13 -12.33 19.31 -10.30
CA ALA A 13 -12.54 20.29 -9.24
C ALA A 13 -11.80 19.89 -7.94
N VAL A 14 -11.94 18.64 -7.50
CA VAL A 14 -11.25 18.13 -6.30
C VAL A 14 -9.73 18.18 -6.47
N CYS A 15 -9.22 17.70 -7.61
CA CYS A 15 -7.79 17.73 -7.89
C CYS A 15 -7.22 19.16 -7.91
N PHE A 16 -7.87 20.10 -8.61
CA PHE A 16 -7.41 21.48 -8.66
C PHE A 16 -7.52 22.18 -7.30
N VAL A 17 -8.64 22.04 -6.60
CA VAL A 17 -8.84 22.69 -5.30
C VAL A 17 -7.79 22.21 -4.30
N TRP A 18 -7.54 20.91 -4.22
CA TRP A 18 -6.57 20.39 -3.26
C TRP A 18 -5.13 20.65 -3.69
N GLN A 19 -4.80 20.57 -4.98
CA GLN A 19 -3.44 20.91 -5.42
C GLN A 19 -3.13 22.40 -5.20
N ILE A 20 -4.11 23.30 -5.41
CA ILE A 20 -3.97 24.72 -5.07
C ILE A 20 -3.80 24.90 -3.56
N ALA A 21 -4.58 24.18 -2.75
CA ALA A 21 -4.41 24.19 -1.30
C ALA A 21 -3.01 23.70 -0.89
N MET A 22 -2.49 22.63 -1.49
CA MET A 22 -1.13 22.13 -1.23
C MET A 22 -0.09 23.20 -1.58
N ILE A 23 -0.19 23.86 -2.74
CA ILE A 23 0.73 24.93 -3.13
C ILE A 23 0.73 26.07 -2.09
N ILE A 24 -0.44 26.50 -1.65
CA ILE A 24 -0.58 27.56 -0.64
C ILE A 24 0.03 27.10 0.69
N LEU A 25 -0.33 25.92 1.18
CA LEU A 25 0.13 25.40 2.46
C LEU A 25 1.64 25.12 2.45
N PHE A 26 2.21 24.59 1.36
CA PHE A 26 3.65 24.44 1.20
C PHE A 26 4.35 25.79 1.19
N GLY A 27 3.82 26.78 0.45
CA GLY A 27 4.36 28.14 0.44
C GLY A 27 4.38 28.77 1.85
N VAL A 28 3.35 28.50 2.65
CA VAL A 28 3.23 28.99 4.02
C VAL A 28 4.15 28.24 4.99
N PHE A 29 4.15 26.91 4.99
CA PHE A 29 4.75 26.11 6.06
C PHE A 29 6.06 25.41 5.69
N ILE A 30 6.21 24.88 4.48
CA ILE A 30 7.29 23.94 4.15
C ILE A 30 8.58 24.67 3.75
N ARG A 31 9.73 24.31 4.31
CA ARG A 31 11.06 24.80 3.94
C ARG A 31 12.06 23.65 3.86
N TYR A 32 13.15 23.87 3.15
CA TYR A 32 14.31 22.98 3.21
C TYR A 32 14.88 22.96 4.64
N ASP A 33 15.29 21.77 5.08
CA ASP A 33 16.06 21.60 6.30
C ASP A 33 17.52 22.05 6.13
N GLU A 34 18.32 21.93 7.19
CA GLU A 34 19.71 22.37 7.17
C GLU A 34 20.63 21.55 6.26
N GLU A 35 20.20 20.34 5.88
CA GLU A 35 20.95 19.42 5.03
C GLU A 35 20.65 19.59 3.54
N SER A 36 19.44 20.04 3.21
CA SER A 36 18.99 20.34 1.85
C SER A 36 19.13 21.82 1.47
N ASP A 37 19.30 22.71 2.43
CA ASP A 37 19.53 24.13 2.20
C ASP A 37 20.96 24.42 1.68
N THR A 38 21.09 25.45 0.84
CA THR A 38 22.39 25.92 0.29
C THR A 38 23.42 26.34 1.34
N HIS A 39 23.00 26.62 2.58
CA HIS A 39 23.88 26.91 3.72
C HIS A 39 24.54 25.66 4.32
N TRP A 40 24.41 24.49 3.69
CA TRP A 40 25.07 23.24 4.10
C TRP A 40 26.57 23.40 4.38
N ILE A 41 27.28 24.24 3.60
CA ILE A 41 28.72 24.48 3.81
C ILE A 41 28.99 25.12 5.17
N GLU A 42 28.18 26.11 5.56
CA GLU A 42 28.24 26.75 6.88
C GLU A 42 27.81 25.79 7.98
N HIS A 43 26.72 25.04 7.77
CA HIS A 43 26.23 24.05 8.73
C HIS A 43 27.32 23.02 9.06
N ARG A 44 27.98 22.45 8.03
CA ARG A 44 29.09 21.50 8.24
C ARG A 44 30.23 22.08 9.06
N ARG A 45 30.66 23.32 8.74
CA ARG A 45 31.71 23.99 9.52
C ARG A 45 31.29 24.19 10.98
N LYS A 46 30.02 24.56 11.23
CA LYS A 46 29.49 24.78 12.57
C LYS A 46 29.39 23.49 13.40
N LYS A 47 29.06 22.37 12.76
CA LYS A 47 28.90 21.06 13.41
C LYS A 47 30.17 20.19 13.35
N ASN A 48 31.28 20.71 12.82
CA ASN A 48 32.53 19.97 12.59
C ASN A 48 32.34 18.70 11.72
N ILE A 49 31.40 18.74 10.78
CA ILE A 49 31.15 17.65 9.83
C ILE A 49 32.27 17.64 8.80
N SER A 50 32.94 16.49 8.68
CA SER A 50 34.19 16.36 7.93
C SER A 50 33.97 16.02 6.45
N THR A 51 32.87 15.35 6.13
CA THR A 51 32.56 14.87 4.79
C THR A 51 31.11 15.13 4.41
N ASN A 52 30.83 15.24 3.11
CA ASN A 52 29.44 15.29 2.63
C ASN A 52 28.71 13.95 2.85
N LEU A 53 29.45 12.85 3.04
CA LEU A 53 28.85 11.54 3.31
C LEU A 53 28.10 11.51 4.63
N GLU A 54 28.34 12.46 5.55
CA GLU A 54 27.60 12.62 6.80
C GLU A 54 26.23 13.28 6.61
N ASN A 55 25.88 13.73 5.39
CA ASN A 55 24.52 14.19 5.06
C ASN A 55 23.59 12.97 4.97
N ASP A 56 22.49 13.02 5.69
CA ASP A 56 21.53 11.92 5.86
C ASP A 56 20.93 11.46 4.52
N PHE A 57 20.92 12.34 3.50
CA PHE A 57 20.60 11.96 2.13
C PHE A 57 21.38 10.71 1.68
N TYR A 58 22.69 10.64 1.91
CA TYR A 58 23.49 9.52 1.41
C TYR A 58 23.20 8.20 2.14
N TYR A 59 22.70 8.26 3.37
CA TYR A 59 22.35 7.08 4.15
C TYR A 59 20.91 6.62 3.89
N ARG A 60 19.96 7.55 3.81
CA ARG A 60 18.52 7.23 3.77
C ARG A 60 17.91 7.28 2.38
N TYR A 61 18.50 7.98 1.41
CA TYR A 61 17.93 8.05 0.07
C TYR A 61 17.74 6.66 -0.59
N PRO A 62 18.63 5.67 -0.43
CA PRO A 62 18.38 4.32 -0.91
C PRO A 62 17.13 3.67 -0.28
N SER A 63 16.95 3.81 1.04
CA SER A 63 15.75 3.32 1.73
C SER A 63 14.48 4.05 1.25
N PHE A 64 14.56 5.37 1.03
CA PHE A 64 13.48 6.12 0.40
C PHE A 64 13.13 5.56 -0.98
N GLN A 65 14.10 5.31 -1.85
CA GLN A 65 13.83 4.78 -3.19
C GLN A 65 13.10 3.43 -3.13
N ASP A 66 13.55 2.54 -2.24
CA ASP A 66 12.92 1.22 -2.06
C ASP A 66 11.47 1.35 -1.57
N VAL A 67 11.22 2.16 -0.54
CA VAL A 67 9.88 2.43 -0.02
C VAL A 67 9.00 3.08 -1.09
N HIS A 68 9.52 4.06 -1.82
CA HIS A 68 8.79 4.74 -2.89
C HIS A 68 8.39 3.76 -4.01
N VAL A 69 9.28 2.82 -4.39
CA VAL A 69 8.92 1.78 -5.35
C VAL A 69 7.81 0.87 -4.79
N MET A 70 7.83 0.54 -3.50
CA MET A 70 6.73 -0.22 -2.88
C MET A 70 5.39 0.51 -2.99
N ILE A 71 5.36 1.85 -2.80
CA ILE A 71 4.14 2.67 -2.91
C ILE A 71 3.59 2.68 -4.34
N PHE A 72 4.43 3.01 -5.33
CA PHE A 72 3.95 3.27 -6.69
C PHE A 72 3.87 2.00 -7.56
N VAL A 73 4.84 1.08 -7.43
CA VAL A 73 4.89 -0.16 -8.21
C VAL A 73 4.35 -1.33 -7.40
N GLY A 74 4.78 -1.48 -6.15
CA GLY A 74 4.39 -2.59 -5.28
C GLY A 74 2.87 -2.71 -5.12
N PHE A 75 2.26 -1.76 -4.41
CA PHE A 75 0.80 -1.69 -4.25
C PHE A 75 0.09 -1.52 -5.60
N GLY A 76 0.58 -0.63 -6.45
CA GLY A 76 -0.05 -0.32 -7.74
C GLY A 76 -0.25 -1.55 -8.61
N PHE A 77 0.79 -2.35 -8.83
CA PHE A 77 0.69 -3.58 -9.62
C PHE A 77 0.04 -4.72 -8.85
N LEU A 78 0.23 -4.86 -7.53
CA LEU A 78 -0.45 -5.92 -6.76
C LEU A 78 -1.98 -5.85 -6.96
N MET A 79 -2.53 -4.64 -7.05
CA MET A 79 -3.96 -4.40 -7.27
C MET A 79 -4.43 -4.56 -8.72
N THR A 80 -3.55 -4.87 -9.69
CA THR A 80 -3.94 -5.14 -11.08
C THR A 80 -4.39 -6.58 -11.33
N PHE A 81 -4.56 -7.40 -10.29
CA PHE A 81 -5.04 -8.77 -10.44
C PHE A 81 -6.46 -8.83 -11.03
N LEU A 82 -7.29 -7.80 -10.79
CA LEU A 82 -8.63 -7.68 -11.35
C LEU A 82 -8.59 -7.50 -12.87
N LYS A 83 -9.11 -8.49 -13.60
CA LYS A 83 -8.95 -8.61 -15.06
C LYS A 83 -9.44 -7.42 -15.90
N ARG A 84 -10.37 -6.62 -15.37
CA ARG A 84 -10.99 -5.46 -16.05
C ARG A 84 -10.87 -4.17 -15.21
N TYR A 85 -10.00 -4.16 -14.21
CA TYR A 85 -9.79 -3.00 -13.33
C TYR A 85 -8.30 -2.66 -13.15
N SER A 86 -7.45 -3.02 -14.12
CA SER A 86 -6.01 -2.78 -14.04
C SER A 86 -5.67 -1.29 -14.10
N PHE A 87 -6.41 -0.49 -14.87
CA PHE A 87 -6.17 0.96 -14.95
C PHE A 87 -6.58 1.64 -13.64
N GLY A 88 -7.72 1.27 -13.06
CA GLY A 88 -8.12 1.69 -11.73
C GLY A 88 -7.13 1.24 -10.65
N GLY A 89 -6.64 -0.01 -10.73
CA GLY A 89 -5.63 -0.55 -9.82
C GLY A 89 -4.37 0.32 -9.76
N VAL A 90 -3.67 0.49 -10.89
CA VAL A 90 -2.39 1.24 -10.92
C VAL A 90 -2.58 2.76 -10.98
N GLY A 91 -3.57 3.23 -11.75
CA GLY A 91 -3.79 4.66 -12.00
C GLY A 91 -4.39 5.38 -10.81
N PHE A 92 -5.35 4.77 -10.11
CA PHE A 92 -5.87 5.39 -8.88
C PHE A 92 -4.92 5.21 -7.69
N ASN A 93 -4.12 4.13 -7.66
CA ASN A 93 -2.97 4.05 -6.73
C ASN A 93 -2.05 5.25 -6.91
N PHE A 94 -1.69 5.56 -8.16
CA PHE A 94 -0.85 6.71 -8.47
C PHE A 94 -1.49 8.03 -8.01
N LEU A 95 -2.79 8.21 -8.26
CA LEU A 95 -3.53 9.40 -7.81
C LEU A 95 -3.53 9.55 -6.28
N ILE A 96 -3.84 8.47 -5.55
CA ILE A 96 -3.82 8.44 -4.08
C ILE A 96 -2.43 8.81 -3.57
N ALA A 97 -1.38 8.18 -4.10
CA ALA A 97 -0.03 8.38 -3.63
C ALA A 97 0.48 9.80 -3.91
N ALA A 98 0.28 10.31 -5.12
CA ALA A 98 0.75 11.64 -5.51
C ALA A 98 0.11 12.77 -4.67
N PHE A 99 -1.17 12.65 -4.33
CA PHE A 99 -1.82 13.59 -3.40
C PHE A 99 -1.40 13.33 -1.95
N GLY A 100 -1.42 12.06 -1.54
CA GLY A 100 -1.20 11.64 -0.17
C GLY A 100 0.17 12.06 0.37
N ILE A 101 1.24 11.93 -0.40
CA ILE A 101 2.59 12.30 0.07
C ILE A 101 2.71 13.80 0.36
N GLN A 102 2.06 14.65 -0.45
CA GLN A 102 2.06 16.09 -0.23
C GLN A 102 1.30 16.42 1.06
N TRP A 103 0.15 15.79 1.25
CA TRP A 103 -0.66 16.03 2.43
C TRP A 103 -0.02 15.45 3.71
N ALA A 104 0.67 14.31 3.61
CA ALA A 104 1.38 13.68 4.72
C ALA A 104 2.56 14.53 5.20
N LEU A 105 3.35 15.12 4.29
CA LEU A 105 4.43 16.05 4.65
C LEU A 105 3.93 17.25 5.49
N LEU A 106 2.72 17.73 5.22
CA LEU A 106 2.10 18.78 6.03
C LEU A 106 1.57 18.23 7.37
N MET A 107 0.78 17.15 7.32
CA MET A 107 0.14 16.59 8.51
C MET A 107 1.15 16.07 9.53
N GLN A 108 2.09 15.21 9.13
CA GLN A 108 3.17 14.74 10.00
C GLN A 108 4.11 15.89 10.37
N GLY A 109 4.33 16.83 9.45
CA GLY A 109 5.12 18.03 9.71
C GLY A 109 4.58 18.88 10.85
N TRP A 110 3.26 19.08 10.94
CA TRP A 110 2.63 19.82 12.03
C TRP A 110 2.74 19.14 13.40
N PHE A 111 2.81 17.81 13.45
CA PHE A 111 2.91 17.07 14.71
C PHE A 111 4.35 16.85 15.18
N HIS A 112 5.30 16.71 14.26
CA HIS A 112 6.65 16.24 14.59
C HIS A 112 7.77 17.24 14.23
N HIS A 113 7.57 18.13 13.26
CA HIS A 113 8.67 18.91 12.65
C HIS A 113 8.40 20.42 12.56
N LEU A 114 7.40 20.92 13.28
CA LEU A 114 7.09 22.34 13.29
C LEU A 114 8.08 23.08 14.20
N ASP A 115 8.95 23.89 13.60
CA ASP A 115 9.89 24.73 14.34
C ASP A 115 9.12 25.84 15.08
N GLU A 116 9.21 25.84 16.41
CA GLU A 116 8.51 26.81 17.27
C GLU A 116 8.96 28.26 17.05
N ASN A 117 10.15 28.46 16.48
CA ASN A 117 10.72 29.79 16.27
C ASN A 117 10.14 30.50 15.04
N ASP A 118 10.03 29.78 13.92
CA ASP A 118 9.62 30.36 12.63
C ASP A 118 8.31 29.79 12.07
N TRP A 119 7.71 28.83 12.79
CA TRP A 119 6.48 28.13 12.43
C TRP A 119 6.56 27.47 11.05
N LYS A 120 7.75 26.96 10.69
CA LYS A 120 7.99 26.21 9.46
C LYS A 120 8.25 24.74 9.74
N ILE A 121 7.84 23.93 8.78
CA ILE A 121 8.12 22.51 8.71
C ILE A 121 9.37 22.37 7.84
N LYS A 122 10.47 21.90 8.44
CA LYS A 122 11.73 21.64 7.72
C LYS A 122 11.70 20.20 7.20
N ILE A 123 11.87 20.02 5.89
CA ILE A 123 11.80 18.69 5.28
C ILE A 123 13.15 18.24 4.74
N GLY A 124 13.48 16.99 5.04
CA GLY A 124 14.59 16.20 4.51
C GLY A 124 14.13 14.82 4.05
N VAL A 125 15.07 13.96 3.70
CA VAL A 125 14.77 12.63 3.14
C VAL A 125 13.97 11.73 4.09
N GLU A 126 14.18 11.85 5.40
CA GLU A 126 13.40 11.12 6.40
C GLU A 126 11.92 11.50 6.38
N ASN A 127 11.60 12.78 6.15
CA ASN A 127 10.21 13.23 6.01
C ASN A 127 9.55 12.63 4.76
N LEU A 128 10.31 12.43 3.68
CA LEU A 128 9.80 11.80 2.46
C LEU A 128 9.48 10.31 2.70
N ILE A 129 10.32 9.60 3.44
CA ILE A 129 10.08 8.20 3.84
C ILE A 129 8.80 8.09 4.67
N ASN A 130 8.67 8.94 5.70
CA ASN A 130 7.50 8.93 6.58
C ASN A 130 6.21 9.30 5.83
N ALA A 131 6.29 10.20 4.85
CA ALA A 131 5.14 10.52 3.98
C ALA A 131 4.71 9.31 3.14
N ASP A 132 5.66 8.53 2.60
CA ASP A 132 5.35 7.29 1.88
C ASP A 132 4.74 6.22 2.81
N PHE A 133 5.22 6.08 4.06
CA PHE A 133 4.62 5.20 5.07
C PHE A 133 3.18 5.58 5.41
N CYS A 134 2.93 6.88 5.61
CA CYS A 134 1.57 7.39 5.82
C CYS A 134 0.66 7.02 4.64
N VAL A 135 1.13 7.20 3.40
CA VAL A 135 0.38 6.87 2.20
C VAL A 135 0.14 5.37 2.04
N ALA A 136 1.08 4.52 2.46
CA ALA A 136 0.90 3.07 2.45
C ALA A 136 -0.37 2.65 3.18
N SER A 137 -0.70 3.28 4.32
CA SER A 137 -1.95 3.01 5.06
C SER A 137 -3.22 3.27 4.23
N CYS A 138 -3.21 4.33 3.41
CA CYS A 138 -4.33 4.68 2.52
C CYS A 138 -4.42 3.71 1.33
N LEU A 139 -3.28 3.23 0.81
CA LEU A 139 -3.25 2.22 -0.25
C LEU A 139 -3.73 0.84 0.25
N ILE A 140 -3.39 0.49 1.50
CA ILE A 140 -3.98 -0.66 2.19
C ILE A 140 -5.50 -0.50 2.26
N ALA A 141 -5.98 0.66 2.72
CA ALA A 141 -7.41 0.92 2.80
C ALA A 141 -8.12 0.88 1.44
N TYR A 142 -7.45 1.36 0.39
CA TYR A 142 -7.92 1.25 -0.99
C TYR A 142 -8.12 -0.21 -1.39
N GLY A 143 -7.24 -1.13 -0.99
CA GLY A 143 -7.39 -2.56 -1.27
C GLY A 143 -8.73 -3.17 -0.80
N ALA A 144 -9.31 -2.70 0.30
CA ALA A 144 -10.67 -3.12 0.71
C ALA A 144 -11.76 -2.53 -0.18
N CYS A 145 -11.56 -1.32 -0.72
CA CYS A 145 -12.53 -0.57 -1.51
C CYS A 145 -12.36 -0.74 -3.04
N LEU A 146 -11.27 -1.37 -3.48
CA LEU A 146 -10.86 -1.53 -4.87
C LEU A 146 -12.02 -2.02 -5.74
N GLY A 147 -12.22 -1.36 -6.88
CA GLY A 147 -13.28 -1.67 -7.85
C GLY A 147 -14.68 -1.16 -7.49
N LYS A 148 -14.88 -0.59 -6.30
CA LYS A 148 -16.22 -0.22 -5.80
C LYS A 148 -16.40 1.26 -5.53
N VAL A 149 -15.34 2.06 -5.60
CA VAL A 149 -15.38 3.49 -5.26
C VAL A 149 -14.88 4.33 -6.43
N SER A 150 -15.33 5.58 -6.53
CA SER A 150 -14.86 6.51 -7.55
C SER A 150 -13.49 7.11 -7.18
N PRO A 151 -12.72 7.62 -8.15
CA PRO A 151 -11.51 8.38 -7.84
C PRO A 151 -11.78 9.60 -6.95
N VAL A 152 -12.97 10.20 -7.00
CA VAL A 152 -13.35 11.29 -6.10
C VAL A 152 -13.47 10.80 -4.66
N GLN A 153 -14.06 9.62 -4.43
CA GLN A 153 -14.10 9.02 -3.10
C GLN A 153 -12.70 8.65 -2.61
N LEU A 154 -11.82 8.17 -3.49
CA LEU A 154 -10.44 7.84 -3.14
C LEU A 154 -9.67 9.07 -2.67
N MET A 155 -9.83 10.17 -3.37
CA MET A 155 -9.29 11.46 -2.96
C MET A 155 -9.76 11.82 -1.52
N VAL A 156 -11.06 11.69 -1.21
CA VAL A 156 -11.61 11.99 0.13
C VAL A 156 -11.13 10.99 1.19
N LEU A 157 -11.05 9.70 0.83
CA LEU A 157 -10.48 8.65 1.67
C LEU A 157 -9.05 8.99 2.07
N THR A 158 -8.23 9.45 1.13
CA THR A 158 -6.82 9.82 1.36
C THR A 158 -6.70 11.05 2.25
N LEU A 159 -7.50 12.10 2.01
CA LEU A 159 -7.45 13.34 2.82
C LEU A 159 -7.66 13.03 4.31
N PHE A 160 -8.72 12.28 4.63
CA PHE A 160 -9.01 11.91 6.02
C PHE A 160 -8.11 10.80 6.54
N GLY A 161 -7.73 9.83 5.70
CA GLY A 161 -6.86 8.72 6.06
C GLY A 161 -5.48 9.21 6.52
N VAL A 162 -4.84 10.08 5.73
CA VAL A 162 -3.56 10.72 6.08
C VAL A 162 -3.68 11.57 7.36
N THR A 163 -4.80 12.28 7.52
CA THR A 163 -5.03 13.10 8.73
C THR A 163 -5.12 12.22 9.98
N LEU A 164 -5.89 11.12 9.91
CA LEU A 164 -6.05 10.17 11.00
C LEU A 164 -4.75 9.44 11.32
N PHE A 165 -4.01 9.02 10.29
CA PHE A 165 -2.69 8.41 10.42
C PHE A 165 -1.74 9.33 11.19
N ALA A 166 -1.59 10.60 10.78
CA ALA A 166 -0.66 11.50 11.47
C ALA A 166 -1.02 11.73 12.94
N VAL A 167 -2.33 11.75 13.27
CA VAL A 167 -2.78 11.90 14.66
C VAL A 167 -2.49 10.63 15.49
N GLU A 168 -2.78 9.44 14.95
CA GLU A 168 -2.54 8.20 15.68
C GLU A 168 -1.06 7.84 15.78
N GLU A 169 -0.28 8.12 14.73
CA GLU A 169 1.18 8.05 14.74
C GLU A 169 1.76 8.92 15.86
N TYR A 170 1.33 10.19 15.95
CA TYR A 170 1.75 11.08 17.05
C TYR A 170 1.39 10.51 18.43
N ILE A 171 0.18 9.99 18.60
CA ILE A 171 -0.22 9.38 19.89
C ILE A 171 0.65 8.15 20.20
N ILE A 172 0.88 7.28 19.24
CA ILE A 172 1.56 6.00 19.45
C ILE A 172 3.07 6.20 19.64
N LEU A 173 3.71 6.99 18.78
CA LEU A 173 5.16 7.16 18.77
C LEU A 173 5.64 8.25 19.74
N GLU A 174 4.93 9.38 19.84
CA GLU A 174 5.38 10.51 20.68
C GLU A 174 4.78 10.49 22.08
N LEU A 175 3.46 10.25 22.22
CA LEU A 175 2.81 10.33 23.53
C LEU A 175 2.94 9.03 24.33
N LEU A 176 2.79 7.88 23.65
CA LEU A 176 2.94 6.57 24.27
C LEU A 176 4.40 6.11 24.27
N HIS A 177 5.27 6.67 23.42
CA HIS A 177 6.64 6.20 23.20
C HIS A 177 6.67 4.70 22.89
N ALA A 178 5.73 4.21 22.09
CA ALA A 178 5.79 2.88 21.50
C ALA A 178 6.75 2.91 20.29
N LYS A 179 7.40 1.78 20.03
CA LYS A 179 8.31 1.56 18.90
C LYS A 179 7.60 0.74 17.84
N ASP A 180 7.60 1.21 16.59
CA ASP A 180 6.94 0.50 15.48
C ASP A 180 7.62 0.81 14.14
N ALA A 181 8.93 0.59 14.04
CA ALA A 181 9.74 1.01 12.89
C ALA A 181 9.20 0.56 11.52
N GLY A 182 8.66 -0.67 11.41
CA GLY A 182 8.02 -1.18 10.20
C GLY A 182 6.50 -1.03 10.15
N GLY A 183 5.88 -0.36 11.12
CA GLY A 183 4.47 0.03 11.07
C GLY A 183 3.46 -1.11 11.12
N SER A 184 3.70 -2.21 11.86
CA SER A 184 2.66 -3.24 11.99
C SER A 184 1.39 -2.68 12.64
N MET A 185 1.53 -1.70 13.55
CA MET A 185 0.43 -1.00 14.19
C MET A 185 0.00 0.21 13.35
N VAL A 186 0.89 1.20 13.20
CA VAL A 186 0.54 2.53 12.62
C VAL A 186 0.22 2.47 11.12
N ILE A 187 0.84 1.56 10.36
CA ILE A 187 0.57 1.43 8.91
C ILE A 187 -0.47 0.34 8.65
N HIS A 188 -0.14 -0.88 9.04
CA HIS A 188 -0.86 -2.06 8.59
C HIS A 188 -2.16 -2.30 9.36
N THR A 189 -2.12 -2.24 10.69
CA THR A 189 -3.31 -2.42 11.52
C THR A 189 -4.30 -1.27 11.29
N PHE A 190 -3.84 -0.03 11.40
CA PHE A 190 -4.67 1.15 11.13
C PHE A 190 -5.26 1.12 9.71
N GLY A 191 -4.41 1.04 8.67
CA GLY A 191 -4.85 1.11 7.27
C GLY A 191 -5.84 0.01 6.91
N ALA A 192 -5.64 -1.21 7.44
CA ALA A 192 -6.53 -2.32 7.17
C ALA A 192 -7.88 -2.16 7.85
N TYR A 193 -7.93 -1.84 9.16
CA TYR A 193 -9.21 -1.63 9.84
C TYR A 193 -9.94 -0.37 9.36
N TYR A 194 -9.21 0.66 8.94
CA TYR A 194 -9.75 1.85 8.27
C TYR A 194 -10.48 1.47 6.98
N GLY A 195 -9.80 0.78 6.06
CA GLY A 195 -10.39 0.33 4.79
C GLY A 195 -11.54 -0.66 4.95
N LEU A 196 -11.41 -1.64 5.85
CA LEU A 196 -12.44 -2.63 6.12
C LEU A 196 -13.70 -2.00 6.68
N THR A 197 -13.56 -1.02 7.58
CA THR A 197 -14.71 -0.32 8.15
C THR A 197 -15.38 0.57 7.12
N ILE A 198 -14.63 1.25 6.26
CA ILE A 198 -15.19 1.98 5.12
C ILE A 198 -15.97 1.02 4.21
N SER A 199 -15.37 -0.12 3.84
CA SER A 199 -16.02 -1.12 2.99
C SER A 199 -17.30 -1.68 3.62
N TRP A 200 -17.31 -1.87 4.94
CA TRP A 200 -18.48 -2.27 5.70
C TRP A 200 -19.61 -1.22 5.65
N VAL A 201 -19.29 0.05 5.89
CA VAL A 201 -20.29 1.14 5.82
C VAL A 201 -20.84 1.31 4.40
N LEU A 202 -19.99 1.10 3.39
CA LEU A 202 -20.30 1.14 1.96
C LEU A 202 -20.80 -0.20 1.40
N TYR A 203 -21.20 -1.16 2.24
CA TYR A 203 -21.65 -2.48 1.80
C TYR A 203 -22.63 -2.43 0.61
N ARG A 204 -22.32 -3.22 -0.43
CA ARG A 204 -23.10 -3.28 -1.67
C ARG A 204 -23.94 -4.57 -1.73
N PRO A 205 -25.25 -4.51 -1.51
CA PRO A 205 -26.08 -5.71 -1.41
C PRO A 205 -26.23 -6.47 -2.73
N LEU A 206 -26.04 -5.80 -3.87
CA LEU A 206 -26.19 -6.39 -5.20
C LEU A 206 -24.85 -6.56 -5.93
N LEU A 207 -23.73 -6.52 -5.20
CA LEU A 207 -22.37 -6.66 -5.77
C LEU A 207 -22.18 -7.95 -6.57
N SER A 208 -22.99 -8.98 -6.29
CA SER A 208 -23.02 -10.22 -7.08
C SER A 208 -23.29 -9.99 -8.57
N GLN A 209 -23.89 -8.86 -8.96
CA GLN A 209 -24.10 -8.46 -10.35
C GLN A 209 -22.77 -8.27 -11.11
N SER A 210 -21.73 -7.76 -10.44
CA SER A 210 -20.37 -7.63 -11.01
C SER A 210 -19.41 -8.75 -10.61
N ARG A 211 -19.88 -9.83 -9.98
CA ARG A 211 -19.00 -10.95 -9.55
C ARG A 211 -18.19 -11.55 -10.68
N HIS A 212 -18.74 -11.52 -11.90
CA HIS A 212 -18.05 -12.02 -13.09
C HIS A 212 -16.80 -11.19 -13.45
N LEU A 213 -16.66 -9.95 -12.97
CA LEU A 213 -15.48 -9.09 -13.12
C LEU A 213 -14.55 -9.13 -11.90
N GLN A 214 -15.06 -9.54 -10.74
CA GLN A 214 -14.30 -9.67 -9.49
C GLN A 214 -13.44 -10.95 -9.48
N GLY A 215 -12.46 -11.02 -10.38
CA GLY A 215 -11.51 -12.11 -10.49
C GLY A 215 -10.39 -11.79 -11.47
N SER A 216 -9.44 -12.70 -11.58
CA SER A 216 -8.26 -12.53 -12.43
C SER A 216 -8.34 -13.30 -13.75
N VAL A 217 -7.38 -13.00 -14.62
CA VAL A 217 -6.99 -13.79 -15.80
C VAL A 217 -5.48 -13.95 -15.76
N TYR A 218 -4.94 -14.91 -16.54
CA TYR A 218 -3.52 -15.27 -16.45
C TYR A 218 -2.55 -14.08 -16.47
N HIS A 219 -2.74 -13.15 -17.42
CA HIS A 219 -1.82 -12.00 -17.53
C HIS A 219 -2.03 -10.97 -16.41
N SER A 220 -3.25 -10.79 -15.89
CA SER A 220 -3.49 -9.87 -14.77
C SER A 220 -2.83 -10.39 -13.49
N ASP A 221 -2.80 -11.71 -13.29
CA ASP A 221 -2.06 -12.34 -12.19
C ASP A 221 -0.54 -12.22 -12.34
N VAL A 222 -0.02 -12.30 -13.57
CA VAL A 222 1.40 -12.06 -13.84
C VAL A 222 1.77 -10.60 -13.54
N PHE A 223 0.92 -9.63 -13.92
CA PHE A 223 1.13 -8.23 -13.54
C PHE A 223 1.08 -8.04 -12.03
N ALA A 224 0.13 -8.67 -11.32
CA ALA A 224 0.06 -8.60 -9.87
C ALA A 224 1.29 -9.19 -9.16
N MET A 225 1.93 -10.19 -9.76
CA MET A 225 3.21 -10.70 -9.25
C MET A 225 4.36 -9.69 -9.34
N ILE A 226 4.32 -8.74 -10.28
CA ILE A 226 5.30 -7.64 -10.29
C ILE A 226 5.19 -6.86 -8.98
N GLY A 227 3.98 -6.45 -8.61
CA GLY A 227 3.73 -5.76 -7.36
C GLY A 227 4.17 -6.57 -6.15
N THR A 228 3.79 -7.85 -6.11
CA THR A 228 4.19 -8.80 -5.06
C THR A 228 5.70 -8.85 -4.87
N LEU A 229 6.46 -9.02 -5.96
CA LEU A 229 7.91 -9.18 -5.88
C LEU A 229 8.62 -7.89 -5.47
N PHE A 230 8.18 -6.73 -5.95
CA PHE A 230 8.73 -5.44 -5.51
C PHE A 230 8.44 -5.17 -4.04
N LEU A 231 7.22 -5.49 -3.55
CA LEU A 231 6.91 -5.43 -2.13
C LEU A 231 7.83 -6.37 -1.33
N TRP A 232 7.93 -7.64 -1.75
CA TRP A 232 8.72 -8.65 -1.03
C TRP A 232 10.21 -8.29 -0.96
N MET A 233 10.81 -7.85 -2.07
CA MET A 233 12.26 -7.56 -2.14
C MET A 233 12.64 -6.31 -1.37
N TYR A 234 11.77 -5.30 -1.31
CA TYR A 234 12.06 -4.01 -0.66
C TYR A 234 11.50 -3.88 0.76
N TRP A 235 10.70 -4.83 1.22
CA TRP A 235 10.22 -4.85 2.61
C TRP A 235 11.33 -4.77 3.68
N PRO A 236 12.52 -5.40 3.52
CA PRO A 236 13.60 -5.23 4.48
C PRO A 236 14.03 -3.76 4.61
N SER A 237 14.04 -3.00 3.51
CA SER A 237 14.27 -1.54 3.55
C SER A 237 13.09 -0.83 4.23
N PHE A 238 11.85 -1.20 3.90
CA PHE A 238 10.65 -0.64 4.55
C PHE A 238 10.68 -0.77 6.08
N ASN A 239 10.95 -1.97 6.61
CA ASN A 239 10.96 -2.20 8.06
C ASN A 239 12.19 -1.63 8.78
N SER A 240 13.15 -1.05 8.06
CA SER A 240 14.43 -0.56 8.61
C SER A 240 14.73 0.90 8.27
N ALA A 241 13.91 1.56 7.45
CA ALA A 241 14.19 2.90 6.91
C ALA A 241 14.23 3.99 7.99
N ILE A 242 13.46 3.82 9.07
CA ILE A 242 13.39 4.75 10.22
C ILE A 242 13.92 4.14 11.52
N ALA A 243 14.47 2.92 11.46
CA ALA A 243 15.15 2.33 12.60
C ALA A 243 16.47 3.06 12.88
N ASP A 244 16.93 3.02 14.13
CA ASP A 244 18.19 3.64 14.53
C ASP A 244 19.36 3.16 13.66
N HIS A 245 20.19 4.12 13.23
CA HIS A 245 21.35 3.85 12.39
C HIS A 245 22.32 2.86 13.05
N GLY A 246 22.77 1.88 12.28
CA GLY A 246 23.73 0.87 12.74
C GLY A 246 23.06 -0.47 13.02
N ASP A 247 23.04 -0.89 14.29
CA ASP A 247 22.66 -2.25 14.66
C ASP A 247 21.15 -2.51 14.53
N GLY A 248 20.31 -1.55 14.92
CA GLY A 248 18.84 -1.63 14.82
C GLY A 248 18.38 -1.81 13.38
N GLN A 249 18.82 -0.90 12.50
CA GLN A 249 18.56 -0.96 11.06
C GLN A 249 19.03 -2.28 10.42
N HIS A 250 20.26 -2.71 10.68
CA HIS A 250 20.77 -3.96 10.11
C HIS A 250 20.01 -5.19 10.61
N ARG A 251 19.65 -5.23 11.89
CA ARG A 251 18.83 -6.28 12.49
C ARG A 251 17.43 -6.32 11.90
N ALA A 252 16.81 -5.16 11.66
CA ALA A 252 15.50 -5.04 11.02
C ALA A 252 15.49 -5.61 9.60
N VAL A 253 16.55 -5.38 8.82
CA VAL A 253 16.73 -6.00 7.50
C VAL A 253 16.77 -7.53 7.59
N ILE A 254 17.64 -8.07 8.46
CA ILE A 254 17.81 -9.53 8.61
C ILE A 254 16.52 -10.19 9.09
N ASN A 255 15.89 -9.66 10.13
CA ASN A 255 14.69 -10.22 10.72
C ASN A 255 13.53 -10.21 9.72
N THR A 256 13.37 -9.13 8.96
CA THR A 256 12.32 -9.02 7.93
C THR A 256 12.56 -9.99 6.77
N TYR A 257 13.80 -10.08 6.28
CA TYR A 257 14.18 -11.02 5.23
C TYR A 257 13.86 -12.48 5.60
N LEU A 258 14.20 -12.89 6.83
CA LEU A 258 13.93 -14.25 7.31
C LEU A 258 12.43 -14.51 7.48
N ALA A 259 11.69 -13.56 8.04
CA ALA A 259 10.23 -13.69 8.20
C ALA A 259 9.52 -13.84 6.86
N LEU A 260 9.89 -13.03 5.86
CA LEU A 260 9.37 -13.12 4.51
C LEU A 260 9.68 -14.46 3.84
N ALA A 261 10.93 -14.93 3.94
CA ALA A 261 11.33 -16.22 3.38
C ALA A 261 10.53 -17.38 3.98
N SER A 262 10.28 -17.35 5.29
CA SER A 262 9.46 -18.37 5.95
C SER A 262 7.98 -18.29 5.54
N SER A 263 7.42 -17.08 5.48
CA SER A 263 6.02 -16.84 5.08
C SER A 263 5.71 -17.40 3.69
N VAL A 264 6.64 -17.27 2.75
CA VAL A 264 6.53 -17.86 1.40
C VAL A 264 6.32 -19.36 1.47
N LEU A 265 7.21 -20.08 2.16
CA LEU A 265 7.17 -21.55 2.22
C LEU A 265 5.87 -22.06 2.83
N THR A 266 5.41 -21.44 3.91
CA THR A 266 4.13 -21.82 4.52
C THR A 266 2.93 -21.46 3.66
N THR A 267 2.97 -20.34 2.94
CA THR A 267 1.88 -19.93 2.04
C THR A 267 1.72 -20.94 0.91
N PHE A 268 2.82 -21.34 0.25
CA PHE A 268 2.80 -22.36 -0.79
C PHE A 268 2.31 -23.72 -0.25
N ALA A 269 2.76 -24.11 0.94
CA ALA A 269 2.34 -25.36 1.56
C ALA A 269 0.82 -25.38 1.84
N ILE A 270 0.30 -24.36 2.52
CA ILE A 270 -1.14 -24.29 2.84
C ILE A 270 -1.97 -24.13 1.57
N SER A 271 -1.52 -23.31 0.60
CA SER A 271 -2.20 -23.17 -0.68
C SER A 271 -2.31 -24.52 -1.40
N SER A 272 -1.22 -25.28 -1.50
CA SER A 272 -1.21 -26.60 -2.15
C SER A 272 -2.13 -27.59 -1.44
N ILE A 273 -2.05 -27.66 -0.10
CA ILE A 273 -2.89 -28.57 0.71
C ILE A 273 -4.38 -28.23 0.56
N SER A 274 -4.73 -26.95 0.43
CA SER A 274 -6.13 -26.50 0.32
C SER A 274 -6.78 -26.77 -1.03
N GLN A 275 -5.99 -27.02 -2.08
CA GLN A 275 -6.46 -27.15 -3.45
C GLN A 275 -6.51 -28.60 -3.92
N ASN A 276 -7.49 -28.93 -4.76
CA ASN A 276 -7.60 -30.25 -5.36
C ASN A 276 -6.36 -30.55 -6.22
N ASN A 277 -5.79 -31.74 -6.03
CA ASN A 277 -4.56 -32.21 -6.70
C ASN A 277 -3.30 -31.40 -6.38
N GLY A 278 -3.25 -30.67 -5.26
CA GLY A 278 -2.04 -29.96 -4.83
C GLY A 278 -1.70 -28.70 -5.63
N LYS A 279 -2.67 -28.15 -6.39
CA LYS A 279 -2.48 -26.92 -7.19
C LYS A 279 -2.25 -25.70 -6.30
N LEU A 280 -1.73 -24.61 -6.88
CA LEU A 280 -1.51 -23.35 -6.19
C LEU A 280 -2.52 -22.31 -6.65
N ASP A 281 -2.90 -21.41 -5.74
CA ASP A 281 -3.79 -20.27 -6.01
C ASP A 281 -2.96 -18.97 -6.03
N MET A 282 -3.04 -18.23 -7.13
CA MET A 282 -2.25 -17.01 -7.30
C MET A 282 -2.62 -15.92 -6.30
N VAL A 283 -3.85 -15.87 -5.80
CA VAL A 283 -4.24 -14.88 -4.77
C VAL A 283 -3.46 -15.12 -3.48
N HIS A 284 -3.28 -16.40 -3.09
CA HIS A 284 -2.45 -16.73 -1.93
C HIS A 284 -0.99 -16.34 -2.18
N ILE A 285 -0.45 -16.68 -3.35
CA ILE A 285 0.97 -16.44 -3.66
C ILE A 285 1.28 -14.94 -3.75
N GLN A 286 0.38 -14.14 -4.33
CA GLN A 286 0.55 -12.69 -4.47
C GLN A 286 0.49 -11.95 -3.12
N ASN A 287 -0.30 -12.45 -2.17
CA ASN A 287 -0.59 -11.70 -0.95
C ASN A 287 -0.01 -12.36 0.31
N ALA A 288 -0.37 -13.61 0.63
CA ALA A 288 0.00 -14.23 1.91
C ALA A 288 1.52 -14.46 2.07
N THR A 289 2.26 -14.51 0.96
CA THR A 289 3.74 -14.55 0.99
C THR A 289 4.36 -13.31 1.63
N LEU A 290 3.64 -12.19 1.65
CA LEU A 290 4.06 -10.90 2.19
C LEU A 290 3.75 -10.75 3.69
N ALA A 291 2.92 -11.62 4.27
CA ALA A 291 2.44 -11.51 5.65
C ALA A 291 3.56 -11.50 6.70
N GLY A 292 4.66 -12.22 6.44
CA GLY A 292 5.85 -12.18 7.31
C GLY A 292 6.51 -10.80 7.39
N GLY A 293 6.46 -10.00 6.32
CA GLY A 293 6.98 -8.63 6.31
C GLY A 293 6.14 -7.72 7.21
N VAL A 294 4.81 -7.80 7.07
CA VAL A 294 3.84 -7.07 7.91
C VAL A 294 4.01 -7.43 9.38
N ALA A 295 4.03 -8.73 9.72
CA ALA A 295 4.08 -9.18 11.11
C ALA A 295 5.43 -8.93 11.79
N MET A 296 6.49 -8.69 11.02
CA MET A 296 7.79 -8.34 11.58
C MET A 296 7.95 -6.84 11.83
N GLY A 297 7.06 -5.98 11.31
CA GLY A 297 7.23 -4.52 11.34
C GLY A 297 7.58 -3.93 12.70
N THR A 298 6.82 -4.23 13.76
CA THR A 298 7.10 -3.69 15.11
C THR A 298 8.36 -4.26 15.73
N ALA A 299 8.60 -5.57 15.58
CA ALA A 299 9.68 -6.27 16.27
C ALA A 299 10.95 -6.44 15.43
N SER A 300 10.99 -5.87 14.22
CA SER A 300 12.08 -6.02 13.24
C SER A 300 13.39 -5.56 13.86
N GLU A 301 13.39 -4.41 14.52
CA GLU A 301 14.55 -3.83 15.18
C GLU A 301 14.79 -4.37 16.59
N PHE A 302 13.97 -5.28 17.12
CA PHE A 302 14.19 -5.87 18.44
C PHE A 302 15.06 -7.13 18.38
N MET A 303 15.61 -7.55 19.52
CA MET A 303 16.36 -8.81 19.68
C MET A 303 15.41 -10.01 19.77
N ILE A 304 14.56 -10.21 18.75
CA ILE A 304 13.68 -11.37 18.62
C ILE A 304 14.42 -12.67 18.26
N THR A 305 15.71 -12.55 17.90
CA THR A 305 16.59 -13.58 17.32
C THR A 305 16.17 -14.03 15.90
N PRO A 306 17.13 -14.43 15.04
CA PRO A 306 16.83 -14.86 13.67
C PRO A 306 15.82 -16.02 13.58
N TYR A 307 15.86 -16.98 14.51
CA TYR A 307 14.91 -18.09 14.51
C TYR A 307 13.50 -17.64 14.96
N GLY A 308 13.42 -16.65 15.85
CA GLY A 308 12.16 -16.01 16.22
C GLY A 308 11.50 -15.36 15.00
N SER A 309 12.27 -14.70 14.14
CA SER A 309 11.77 -14.14 12.88
C SER A 309 11.22 -15.20 11.92
N LEU A 310 11.89 -16.35 11.82
CA LEU A 310 11.36 -17.49 11.04
C LEU A 310 10.04 -18.00 11.60
N ILE A 311 9.88 -18.08 12.93
CA ILE A 311 8.62 -18.51 13.57
C ILE A 311 7.49 -17.53 13.27
N VAL A 312 7.74 -16.22 13.39
CA VAL A 312 6.74 -15.20 13.07
C VAL A 312 6.32 -15.28 11.61
N GLY A 313 7.28 -15.41 10.69
CA GLY A 313 7.01 -15.60 9.26
C GLY A 313 6.20 -16.86 8.97
N PHE A 314 6.60 -17.99 9.53
CA PHE A 314 5.90 -19.28 9.42
C PHE A 314 4.44 -19.17 9.86
N CYS A 315 4.20 -18.61 11.05
CA CYS A 315 2.84 -18.45 11.57
C CYS A 315 2.01 -17.48 10.73
N SER A 316 2.61 -16.37 10.29
CA SER A 316 1.90 -15.32 9.54
C SER A 316 1.48 -15.78 8.15
N GLY A 317 2.33 -16.54 7.43
CA GLY A 317 1.98 -17.11 6.13
C GLY A 317 0.84 -18.13 6.23
N ILE A 318 0.81 -18.95 7.28
CA ILE A 318 -0.31 -19.84 7.60
C ILE A 318 -1.57 -19.02 7.85
N VAL A 319 -1.55 -18.11 8.84
CA VAL A 319 -2.72 -17.32 9.25
C VAL A 319 -3.30 -16.53 8.08
N SER A 320 -2.44 -15.90 7.27
CA SER A 320 -2.86 -15.14 6.11
C SER A 320 -3.55 -16.03 5.07
N THR A 321 -2.97 -17.18 4.74
CA THR A 321 -3.56 -18.12 3.76
C THR A 321 -4.89 -18.70 4.27
N PHE A 322 -5.00 -19.06 5.55
CA PHE A 322 -6.28 -19.45 6.16
C PHE A 322 -7.31 -18.31 6.13
N GLY A 323 -6.84 -17.06 6.27
CA GLY A 323 -7.66 -15.86 6.11
C GLY A 323 -8.35 -15.82 4.75
N TYR A 324 -7.58 -16.00 3.66
CA TYR A 324 -8.14 -16.04 2.30
C TYR A 324 -9.11 -17.20 2.10
N LEU A 325 -8.78 -18.40 2.62
CA LEU A 325 -9.59 -19.60 2.44
C LEU A 325 -10.93 -19.57 3.17
N PHE A 326 -10.94 -19.05 4.41
CA PHE A 326 -12.10 -19.20 5.30
C PHE A 326 -12.65 -17.87 5.80
N LEU A 327 -11.77 -16.92 6.15
CA LEU A 327 -12.19 -15.70 6.81
C LEU A 327 -12.77 -14.67 5.84
N THR A 328 -12.14 -14.42 4.70
CA THR A 328 -12.70 -13.54 3.66
C THR A 328 -14.10 -13.98 3.23
N PRO A 329 -14.34 -15.27 2.87
CA PRO A 329 -15.68 -15.74 2.55
C PRO A 329 -16.68 -15.59 3.71
N PHE A 330 -16.22 -15.84 4.95
CA PHE A 330 -17.06 -15.68 6.15
C PHE A 330 -17.44 -14.20 6.39
N MET A 331 -16.48 -13.29 6.29
CA MET A 331 -16.67 -11.84 6.45
C MET A 331 -17.66 -11.30 5.43
N GLU A 332 -17.52 -11.69 4.16
CA GLU A 332 -18.42 -11.25 3.10
C GLU A 332 -19.84 -11.79 3.31
N LYS A 333 -19.98 -13.10 3.55
CA LYS A 333 -21.29 -13.75 3.67
C LYS A 333 -22.05 -13.32 4.93
N THR A 334 -21.35 -13.27 6.07
CA THR A 334 -21.95 -13.15 7.40
C THR A 334 -21.86 -11.73 7.95
N LEU A 335 -20.67 -11.12 7.90
CA LEU A 335 -20.43 -9.79 8.49
C LEU A 335 -20.74 -8.63 7.54
N LYS A 336 -20.99 -8.92 6.26
CA LYS A 336 -21.24 -7.93 5.21
C LYS A 336 -20.05 -7.01 4.97
N ILE A 337 -18.84 -7.55 5.09
CA ILE A 337 -17.58 -6.85 4.80
C ILE A 337 -17.02 -7.39 3.49
N GLN A 338 -17.00 -6.56 2.46
CA GLN A 338 -16.53 -6.94 1.12
C GLN A 338 -15.07 -6.51 0.99
N ASP A 339 -14.12 -7.41 1.14
CA ASP A 339 -12.68 -7.08 1.10
C ASP A 339 -12.08 -7.53 -0.23
N THR A 340 -11.87 -6.59 -1.16
CA THR A 340 -11.49 -6.92 -2.55
C THR A 340 -10.11 -7.57 -2.64
N CYS A 341 -9.09 -7.00 -1.99
CA CYS A 341 -7.73 -7.56 -1.98
C CYS A 341 -7.49 -8.56 -0.84
N GLY A 342 -8.44 -8.74 0.08
CA GLY A 342 -8.20 -9.53 1.28
C GLY A 342 -7.23 -8.85 2.24
N ILE A 343 -7.29 -7.51 2.36
CA ILE A 343 -6.39 -6.73 3.21
C ILE A 343 -6.49 -7.12 4.69
N HIS A 344 -7.61 -7.72 5.12
CA HIS A 344 -7.70 -8.30 6.45
C HIS A 344 -6.67 -9.42 6.66
N ASN A 345 -6.43 -10.21 5.62
CA ASN A 345 -5.58 -11.40 5.67
C ASN A 345 -4.10 -11.06 5.57
N LEU A 346 -3.74 -10.02 4.81
CA LEU A 346 -2.36 -9.59 4.65
C LEU A 346 -1.97 -8.52 5.68
N HIS A 347 -2.82 -7.51 5.90
CA HIS A 347 -2.45 -6.34 6.71
C HIS A 347 -3.05 -6.36 8.11
N ALA A 348 -4.36 -6.62 8.27
CA ALA A 348 -4.99 -6.55 9.60
C ALA A 348 -4.48 -7.66 10.54
N MET A 349 -4.69 -8.93 10.20
CA MET A 349 -4.30 -10.03 11.10
C MET A 349 -2.78 -10.08 11.31
N PRO A 350 -1.94 -10.01 10.26
CA PRO A 350 -0.49 -9.98 10.46
C PRO A 350 -0.01 -8.71 11.17
N GLY A 351 -0.67 -7.56 10.97
CA GLY A 351 -0.37 -6.31 11.70
C GLY A 351 -0.65 -6.45 13.21
N VAL A 352 -1.80 -7.03 13.57
CA VAL A 352 -2.15 -7.36 14.96
C VAL A 352 -1.16 -8.37 15.56
N ILE A 353 -0.77 -9.40 14.80
CA ILE A 353 0.30 -10.33 15.22
C ILE A 353 1.59 -9.57 15.47
N GLY A 354 1.98 -8.65 14.58
CA GLY A 354 3.19 -7.85 14.74
C GLY A 354 3.18 -6.96 15.98
N GLY A 355 2.07 -6.27 16.26
CA GLY A 355 1.91 -5.49 17.49
C GLY A 355 1.99 -6.36 18.76
N ILE A 356 1.40 -7.55 18.75
CA ILE A 356 1.49 -8.52 19.86
C ILE A 356 2.92 -9.02 20.05
N VAL A 357 3.59 -9.41 18.96
CA VAL A 357 4.99 -9.85 18.98
C VAL A 357 5.88 -8.72 19.50
N GLY A 358 5.70 -7.50 19.00
CA GLY A 358 6.42 -6.32 19.47
C GLY A 358 6.23 -6.07 20.98
N ALA A 359 5.00 -6.17 21.48
CA ALA A 359 4.71 -6.04 22.91
C ALA A 359 5.40 -7.12 23.76
N ILE A 360 5.34 -8.38 23.31
CA ILE A 360 5.97 -9.50 24.02
C ILE A 360 7.49 -9.38 23.99
N THR A 361 8.09 -9.06 22.85
CA THR A 361 9.54 -8.91 22.70
C THR A 361 10.06 -7.71 23.50
N ALA A 362 9.33 -6.58 23.53
CA ALA A 362 9.66 -5.44 24.37
C ALA A 362 9.58 -5.80 25.86
N ALA A 363 8.51 -6.47 26.31
CA ALA A 363 8.37 -6.92 27.70
C ALA A 363 9.44 -7.95 28.11
N SER A 364 9.93 -8.75 27.16
CA SER A 364 10.93 -9.78 27.41
C SER A 364 12.37 -9.28 27.25
N ALA A 365 12.57 -8.00 26.91
CA ALA A 365 13.89 -7.43 26.73
C ALA A 365 14.67 -7.42 28.06
N SER A 366 15.98 -7.65 27.98
CA SER A 366 16.84 -7.74 29.17
C SER A 366 18.25 -7.21 28.91
N GLU A 367 18.89 -6.72 29.97
CA GLU A 367 20.27 -6.22 29.91
C GLU A 367 21.26 -7.29 29.45
N SER A 368 21.02 -8.57 29.76
CA SER A 368 21.90 -9.66 29.32
C SER A 368 21.90 -9.87 27.81
N VAL A 369 20.81 -9.50 27.12
CA VAL A 369 20.66 -9.68 25.67
C VAL A 369 21.04 -8.41 24.91
N TYR A 370 20.60 -7.25 25.39
CA TYR A 370 20.77 -5.97 24.70
C TYR A 370 21.99 -5.17 25.20
N GLY A 371 22.50 -5.46 26.40
CA GLY A 371 23.32 -4.52 27.15
C GLY A 371 22.50 -3.34 27.67
N GLN A 372 23.06 -2.61 28.64
CA GLN A 372 22.39 -1.45 29.23
C GLN A 372 22.17 -0.33 28.19
N GLU A 373 23.22 0.02 27.44
CA GLU A 373 23.14 1.06 26.40
C GLU A 373 22.22 0.63 25.24
N GLY A 374 22.25 -0.63 24.84
CA GLY A 374 21.40 -1.15 23.77
C GLY A 374 19.91 -1.11 24.12
N LEU A 375 19.53 -1.40 25.38
CA LEU A 375 18.16 -1.22 25.85
C LEU A 375 17.71 0.24 25.77
N ILE A 376 18.55 1.14 26.28
CA ILE A 376 18.24 2.58 26.31
C ILE A 376 18.06 3.12 24.91
N ASN A 377 18.91 2.72 23.95
CA ASN A 377 18.80 3.15 22.57
C ASN A 377 17.56 2.53 21.89
N THR A 378 17.38 1.21 21.96
CA THR A 378 16.29 0.52 21.24
C THR A 378 14.90 1.02 21.64
N PHE A 379 14.68 1.33 22.92
CA PHE A 379 13.38 1.76 23.43
C PHE A 379 13.30 3.25 23.79
N ASP A 380 14.35 4.01 23.49
CA ASP A 380 14.51 5.42 23.90
C ASP A 380 14.12 5.67 25.35
N PHE A 381 14.70 4.91 26.28
CA PHE A 381 14.57 5.17 27.72
C PHE A 381 15.39 6.40 28.13
N LYS A 382 14.93 7.55 27.64
CA LYS A 382 15.49 8.89 27.85
C LYS A 382 14.36 9.83 28.30
N ASP A 383 14.76 10.98 28.83
CA ASP A 383 13.84 12.07 29.21
C ASP A 383 12.60 11.60 30.00
N ALA A 384 11.40 11.83 29.46
CA ALA A 384 10.12 11.54 30.12
C ALA A 384 9.91 10.05 30.44
N VAL A 385 10.64 9.16 29.77
CA VAL A 385 10.52 7.69 29.91
C VAL A 385 11.81 7.04 30.40
N ALA A 386 12.78 7.81 30.91
CA ALA A 386 14.07 7.31 31.39
C ALA A 386 13.97 6.21 32.47
N ASN A 387 12.92 6.23 33.29
CA ASN A 387 12.68 5.25 34.36
C ASN A 387 11.64 4.17 33.97
N ARG A 388 11.24 4.11 32.69
CA ARG A 388 10.27 3.12 32.22
C ARG A 388 10.93 1.74 32.21
N THR A 389 10.23 0.75 32.78
CA THR A 389 10.70 -0.65 32.73
C THR A 389 10.27 -1.32 31.42
N VAL A 390 10.99 -2.37 31.01
CA VAL A 390 10.66 -3.17 29.82
C VAL A 390 9.24 -3.74 29.86
N ASN A 391 8.76 -4.16 31.03
CA ASN A 391 7.38 -4.64 31.21
C ASN A 391 6.35 -3.53 30.95
N ILE A 392 6.64 -2.31 31.41
CA ILE A 392 5.79 -1.15 31.13
C ILE A 392 5.86 -0.83 29.63
N GLN A 393 7.05 -0.85 29.02
CA GLN A 393 7.19 -0.65 27.57
C GLN A 393 6.34 -1.63 26.77
N GLY A 394 6.35 -2.92 27.09
CA GLY A 394 5.47 -3.91 26.45
C GLY A 394 3.98 -3.59 26.63
N GLY A 395 3.58 -3.03 27.78
CA GLY A 395 2.22 -2.51 27.99
C GLY A 395 1.89 -1.32 27.08
N TYR A 396 2.83 -0.40 26.88
CA TYR A 396 2.66 0.74 25.96
C TYR A 396 2.64 0.32 24.49
N GLN A 397 3.41 -0.71 24.09
CA GLN A 397 3.28 -1.34 22.76
C GLN A 397 1.84 -1.86 22.56
N ALA A 398 1.32 -2.61 23.54
CA ALA A 398 -0.05 -3.14 23.47
C ALA A 398 -1.09 -2.02 23.42
N ALA A 399 -0.90 -0.95 24.20
CA ALA A 399 -1.76 0.24 24.14
C ALA A 399 -1.73 0.89 22.74
N GLY A 400 -0.56 1.02 22.13
CA GLY A 400 -0.41 1.54 20.77
C GLY A 400 -1.20 0.73 19.73
N LEU A 401 -1.16 -0.61 19.82
CA LEU A 401 -1.96 -1.47 18.97
C LEU A 401 -3.47 -1.19 19.09
N PHE A 402 -3.97 -1.00 20.32
CA PHE A 402 -5.38 -0.66 20.53
C PHE A 402 -5.74 0.74 20.04
N VAL A 403 -4.83 1.71 20.10
CA VAL A 403 -5.02 3.02 19.48
C VAL A 403 -5.19 2.87 17.97
N ALA A 404 -4.31 2.12 17.30
CA ALA A 404 -4.40 1.91 15.85
C ALA A 404 -5.71 1.24 15.42
N ILE A 405 -6.15 0.21 16.17
CA ILE A 405 -7.45 -0.44 15.94
C ILE A 405 -8.59 0.58 16.14
N ALA A 406 -8.56 1.37 17.22
CA ALA A 406 -9.61 2.33 17.52
C ALA A 406 -9.71 3.42 16.43
N PHE A 407 -8.57 3.96 15.97
CA PHE A 407 -8.54 4.93 14.88
C PHE A 407 -9.01 4.34 13.55
N GLY A 408 -8.60 3.10 13.23
CA GLY A 408 -9.08 2.40 12.04
C GLY A 408 -10.60 2.20 12.06
N LEU A 409 -11.17 1.71 13.17
CA LEU A 409 -12.60 1.46 13.30
C LEU A 409 -13.42 2.76 13.37
N VAL A 410 -13.09 3.68 14.26
CA VAL A 410 -13.87 4.91 14.45
C VAL A 410 -13.69 5.84 13.24
N GLY A 411 -12.45 6.06 12.82
CA GLY A 411 -12.14 6.87 11.65
C GLY A 411 -12.74 6.31 10.37
N GLY A 412 -12.65 4.99 10.16
CA GLY A 412 -13.23 4.32 9.00
C GLY A 412 -14.76 4.39 8.99
N ALA A 413 -15.42 4.34 10.15
CA ALA A 413 -16.86 4.52 10.24
C ALA A 413 -17.29 5.95 9.88
N LEU A 414 -16.58 6.96 10.38
CA LEU A 414 -16.84 8.37 10.10
C LEU A 414 -16.64 8.68 8.61
N VAL A 415 -15.47 8.30 8.05
CA VAL A 415 -15.16 8.54 6.65
C VAL A 415 -16.07 7.72 5.74
N GLY A 416 -16.35 6.46 6.09
CA GLY A 416 -17.33 5.64 5.38
C GLY A 416 -18.71 6.31 5.32
N GLY A 417 -19.14 6.99 6.40
CA GLY A 417 -20.36 7.79 6.43
C GLY A 417 -20.33 8.96 5.43
N ILE A 418 -19.20 9.68 5.34
CA ILE A 418 -18.99 10.75 4.36
C ILE A 418 -19.04 10.20 2.94
N LEU A 419 -18.31 9.10 2.68
CA LEU A 419 -18.21 8.47 1.36
C LEU A 419 -19.53 7.83 0.90
N LYS A 420 -20.49 7.60 1.80
CA LYS A 420 -21.81 7.05 1.48
C LYS A 420 -22.76 8.08 0.84
N LEU A 421 -22.44 9.37 0.94
CA LEU A 421 -23.25 10.42 0.33
C LEU A 421 -23.28 10.26 -1.21
N PRO A 422 -24.45 10.40 -1.87
CA PRO A 422 -24.61 10.10 -3.29
C PRO A 422 -24.14 11.24 -4.22
N ILE A 423 -22.98 11.83 -3.92
CA ILE A 423 -22.41 12.99 -4.62
C ILE A 423 -21.03 12.72 -5.24
N TRP A 424 -20.48 11.53 -4.99
CA TRP A 424 -19.10 11.22 -5.35
C TRP A 424 -18.94 10.51 -6.70
N GLY A 425 -20.05 10.18 -7.37
CA GLY A 425 -20.05 9.55 -8.69
C GLY A 425 -19.57 8.09 -8.68
N ASP A 426 -19.83 7.37 -7.59
CA ASP A 426 -19.46 5.96 -7.44
C ASP A 426 -20.32 5.02 -8.32
N PRO A 427 -19.80 3.84 -8.73
CA PRO A 427 -20.49 2.99 -9.68
C PRO A 427 -21.73 2.34 -9.05
N ALA A 428 -22.71 1.98 -9.89
CA ALA A 428 -23.76 1.06 -9.50
C ALA A 428 -23.18 -0.34 -9.24
N ASP A 429 -23.86 -1.16 -8.45
CA ASP A 429 -23.39 -2.50 -8.06
C ASP A 429 -23.15 -3.45 -9.25
N ALA A 430 -23.76 -3.20 -10.41
CA ALA A 430 -23.56 -3.94 -11.66
C ALA A 430 -22.34 -3.49 -12.48
N ASN A 431 -21.76 -2.33 -12.14
CA ASN A 431 -20.64 -1.72 -12.87
C ASN A 431 -19.39 -1.62 -11.98
N CYS A 432 -19.30 -2.42 -10.90
CA CYS A 432 -18.08 -2.50 -10.10
C CYS A 432 -17.02 -3.34 -10.84
N PHE A 433 -15.74 -3.10 -10.50
CA PHE A 433 -14.58 -3.80 -11.04
C PHE A 433 -14.38 -3.64 -12.57
N ASP A 434 -14.84 -2.51 -13.12
CA ASP A 434 -14.77 -2.20 -14.54
C ASP A 434 -14.12 -0.82 -14.78
N ASP A 435 -13.04 -0.82 -15.56
CA ASP A 435 -12.31 0.39 -15.96
C ASP A 435 -13.13 1.26 -16.92
N ASP A 436 -14.05 0.69 -17.70
CA ASP A 436 -14.85 1.40 -18.69
C ASP A 436 -15.75 2.50 -18.05
N VAL A 437 -15.94 2.45 -16.73
CA VAL A 437 -16.70 3.47 -15.98
C VAL A 437 -15.97 4.83 -15.93
N TYR A 438 -14.63 4.82 -15.84
CA TYR A 438 -13.83 6.03 -15.60
C TYR A 438 -12.69 6.24 -16.58
N TRP A 439 -12.38 5.24 -17.41
CA TRP A 439 -11.27 5.27 -18.36
C TRP A 439 -11.77 5.12 -19.80
N GLU A 440 -11.09 5.80 -20.72
CA GLU A 440 -11.22 5.54 -22.15
C GLU A 440 -10.48 4.23 -22.46
N VAL A 441 -11.22 3.13 -22.58
CA VAL A 441 -10.64 1.82 -22.89
C VAL A 441 -10.65 1.59 -24.40
N VAL A 442 -9.48 1.28 -24.95
CA VAL A 442 -9.39 0.88 -26.36
C VAL A 442 -10.02 -0.50 -26.51
N VAL A 443 -11.22 -0.54 -27.09
CA VAL A 443 -11.82 -1.81 -27.52
C VAL A 443 -10.96 -2.36 -28.66
N GLY A 444 -10.15 -3.37 -28.37
CA GLY A 444 -9.48 -4.11 -29.42
C GLY A 444 -10.53 -4.73 -30.35
N LEU A 445 -10.25 -4.78 -31.66
CA LEU A 445 -11.10 -5.29 -32.76
C LEU A 445 -11.65 -6.74 -32.59
N HIS A 446 -11.46 -7.38 -31.43
CA HIS A 446 -11.90 -8.74 -31.16
C HIS A 446 -13.26 -8.87 -30.46
N GLU A 447 -13.88 -7.78 -30.02
CA GLU A 447 -15.29 -7.80 -29.57
C GLU A 447 -16.23 -7.31 -30.67
N GLN A 448 -16.51 -8.23 -31.59
CA GLN A 448 -17.72 -8.32 -32.43
C GLN A 448 -18.29 -7.01 -33.02
N THR A 449 -17.69 -6.52 -34.09
CA THR A 449 -18.48 -6.05 -35.25
C THR A 449 -18.63 -7.23 -36.22
N PRO A 450 -19.85 -7.72 -36.49
CA PRO A 450 -20.08 -8.61 -37.61
C PRO A 450 -19.56 -7.95 -38.89
N LEU A 451 -18.83 -8.71 -39.73
CA LEU A 451 -18.19 -8.24 -40.97
C LEU A 451 -19.13 -7.55 -41.98
N TRP A 452 -20.45 -7.57 -41.76
CA TRP A 452 -21.44 -6.91 -42.60
C TRP A 452 -21.84 -5.49 -42.14
N MET A 453 -21.27 -4.97 -41.03
CA MET A 453 -21.51 -3.58 -40.57
C MET A 453 -20.42 -2.57 -40.99
N VAL A 454 -19.41 -2.99 -41.75
CA VAL A 454 -18.28 -2.12 -42.16
C VAL A 454 -18.34 -1.78 -43.65
N GLU A 455 -19.51 -1.36 -44.16
CA GLU A 455 -19.65 -1.04 -45.58
C GLU A 455 -19.99 0.40 -45.94
N GLU A 456 -20.12 1.36 -45.01
CA GLU A 456 -20.49 2.74 -45.42
C GLU A 456 -19.67 3.93 -44.90
N ASP A 457 -18.72 3.80 -43.97
CA ASP A 457 -18.05 4.99 -43.39
C ASP A 457 -16.53 5.13 -43.61
N ILE A 458 -15.91 4.32 -44.48
CA ILE A 458 -14.47 4.45 -44.81
C ILE A 458 -14.27 4.88 -46.26
N LEU A 459 -14.77 6.05 -46.62
CA LEU A 459 -14.37 6.79 -47.82
C LEU A 459 -14.03 8.23 -47.45
N LYS A 460 -12.97 8.42 -46.66
CA LYS A 460 -12.19 9.67 -46.65
C LYS A 460 -10.72 9.33 -46.91
N PRO A 461 -10.06 9.99 -47.88
CA PRO A 461 -8.71 9.63 -48.28
C PRO A 461 -7.71 10.23 -47.30
N THR A 462 -7.32 9.47 -46.28
CA THR A 462 -6.05 9.71 -45.57
C THR A 462 -5.10 8.59 -45.99
N GLY A 463 -4.10 8.95 -46.80
CA GLY A 463 -3.16 8.03 -47.45
C GLY A 463 -2.25 7.26 -46.49
N PHE A 464 -2.82 6.27 -45.80
CA PHE A 464 -2.08 5.23 -45.09
C PHE A 464 -2.46 3.87 -45.67
N VAL A 465 -1.47 3.20 -46.26
CA VAL A 465 -1.58 1.81 -46.68
C VAL A 465 -1.43 0.95 -45.43
N TYR A 466 -2.52 0.34 -44.96
CA TYR A 466 -2.47 -0.66 -43.90
C TYR A 466 -2.19 -2.04 -44.51
N ILE A 467 -1.11 -2.68 -44.06
CA ILE A 467 -0.82 -4.08 -44.39
C ILE A 467 -1.66 -4.93 -43.43
N ILE A 468 -2.71 -5.58 -43.94
CA ILE A 468 -3.49 -6.56 -43.19
C ILE A 468 -2.70 -7.87 -43.20
N VAL A 469 -2.14 -8.25 -42.05
CA VAL A 469 -1.54 -9.58 -41.85
C VAL A 469 -2.61 -10.50 -41.26
N SER A 470 -3.23 -11.32 -42.11
CA SER A 470 -4.10 -12.41 -41.65
C SER A 470 -3.24 -13.55 -41.12
N THR A 471 -3.31 -13.83 -39.81
CA THR A 471 -2.81 -15.09 -39.27
C THR A 471 -3.92 -16.14 -39.39
N ALA A 472 -3.77 -17.06 -40.34
CA ALA A 472 -4.62 -18.24 -40.42
C ALA A 472 -4.06 -19.31 -39.49
N GLU A 473 -4.93 -19.89 -38.65
CA GLU A 473 -4.62 -21.01 -37.77
C GLU A 473 -4.03 -22.19 -38.55
N LEU A 474 -2.86 -22.67 -38.11
CA LEU A 474 -2.19 -23.84 -38.67
C LEU A 474 -2.86 -25.11 -38.14
N THR A 475 -3.69 -25.74 -38.97
CA THR A 475 -3.92 -27.19 -38.88
C THR A 475 -3.05 -27.93 -39.89
N GLN A 476 -2.43 -28.97 -39.37
CA GLN A 476 -1.33 -29.74 -39.92
C GLN A 476 -1.77 -30.58 -41.13
N GLU A 477 -1.43 -30.15 -42.36
CA GLU A 477 -0.99 -30.99 -43.49
C GLU A 477 -1.00 -30.20 -44.83
N HIS A 478 0.07 -30.38 -45.62
CA HIS A 478 0.26 -30.00 -47.03
C HIS A 478 0.59 -28.54 -47.45
N LYS A 479 1.87 -28.42 -47.86
CA LYS A 479 2.55 -27.51 -48.80
C LYS A 479 1.66 -26.67 -49.75
N ASN A 480 1.74 -25.33 -49.63
CA ASN A 480 2.15 -24.34 -50.64
C ASN A 480 1.69 -22.94 -50.23
N MET A 481 2.64 -22.04 -49.94
CA MET A 481 2.36 -20.64 -49.61
C MET A 481 2.27 -19.84 -50.92
N GLN A 482 1.05 -19.53 -51.38
CA GLN A 482 0.83 -18.49 -52.40
C GLN A 482 0.53 -17.17 -51.71
N ILE A 483 1.46 -16.23 -51.80
CA ILE A 483 1.26 -14.83 -51.40
C ILE A 483 0.42 -14.19 -52.50
N CYS A 484 -0.85 -13.88 -52.22
CA CYS A 484 -1.68 -13.09 -53.11
C CYS A 484 -1.50 -11.60 -52.79
N LEU A 485 -0.65 -10.91 -53.56
CA LEU A 485 -0.56 -9.45 -53.55
C LEU A 485 -1.73 -8.90 -54.36
N ILE A 486 -2.74 -8.35 -53.67
CA ILE A 486 -3.75 -7.52 -54.33
C ILE A 486 -3.23 -6.09 -54.35
N THR A 487 -2.53 -5.71 -55.43
CA THR A 487 -2.34 -4.31 -55.80
C THR A 487 -3.51 -3.88 -56.65
N LYS A 488 -4.37 -2.99 -56.13
CA LYS A 488 -5.34 -2.26 -56.94
C LYS A 488 -4.72 -0.89 -57.22
N GLU A 489 -4.28 -0.66 -58.46
CA GLU A 489 -4.01 0.71 -58.93
C GLU A 489 -5.33 1.49 -58.97
N LEU A 490 -5.21 2.79 -58.68
CA LEU A 490 -6.24 3.76 -58.26
C LEU A 490 -7.60 3.69 -58.97
#